data_AF-A0A1G6TDQ0-F1
#
_entry.id   AF-A0A1G6TDQ0-F1
#
_cell.length_a   1.000
_cell.length_b   1.000
_cell.length_c   1.000
_cell.angle_alpha   90.00
_cell.angle_beta   90.00
_cell.angle_gamma   90.00
#
_symmetry.space_group_name_H-M   'P 1'
#
loop_
_entity.id
_entity.type
_entity.pdbx_description
1 polymer ?
#
loop_
_entity_poly.entity_id
_entity_poly.type
_entity_poly.pdbx_seq_one_letter_code
_entity_poly.pdbx_strand_id
1 'polypeptide(L)'
;MTTTISQAEAYQIERIVHSGLGREQAAELIESGNISAIQGSYPKADPEMLQEQKSKLTAALKDGYNISFPTFNGIRNLLQLRFGLEEDKDYTTDDKTVHGLKADDTTLAILRTMFEPIWKVERSSEQLSITHISKL
;
A
#
# COMPACT_ATOMS: atom_id res chain seq x y z
N MET A 1 -5.43 -15.90 1.28
CA MET A 1 -4.49 -15.53 2.36
C MET A 1 -3.74 -14.30 1.89
N THR A 2 -3.57 -13.27 2.71
CA THR A 2 -2.88 -12.03 2.30
C THR A 2 -1.37 -12.27 2.20
N THR A 3 -0.76 -11.80 1.12
CA THR A 3 0.68 -11.97 0.86
C THR A 3 1.51 -10.92 1.61
N THR A 4 2.64 -11.31 2.19
CA THR A 4 3.62 -10.35 2.73
C THR A 4 4.53 -9.85 1.63
N ILE A 5 4.63 -8.53 1.47
CA ILE A 5 5.54 -7.87 0.53
C ILE A 5 6.42 -6.82 1.22
N SER A 6 7.52 -6.44 0.59
CA SER A 6 8.34 -5.34 1.06
C SER A 6 7.67 -3.99 0.80
N GLN A 7 8.13 -2.93 1.47
CA GLN A 7 7.65 -1.58 1.18
C GLN A 7 7.96 -1.15 -0.26
N ALA A 8 9.11 -1.56 -0.81
CA ALA A 8 9.48 -1.26 -2.19
C ALA A 8 8.53 -1.93 -3.19
N GLU A 9 8.18 -3.19 -2.94
CA GLU A 9 7.21 -3.96 -3.73
C GLU A 9 5.82 -3.32 -3.66
N ALA A 10 5.38 -2.88 -2.47
CA ALA A 10 4.12 -2.15 -2.30
C ALA A 10 4.10 -0.86 -3.13
N TYR A 11 5.17 -0.05 -3.06
CA TYR A 11 5.28 1.15 -3.90
C TYR A 11 5.25 0.84 -5.39
N GLN A 12 5.91 -0.24 -5.80
CA GLN A 12 5.98 -0.64 -7.19
C GLN A 12 4.57 -0.94 -7.73
N ILE A 13 3.79 -1.77 -7.03
CA ILE A 13 2.44 -2.14 -7.48
C ILE A 13 1.45 -0.97 -7.35
N GLU A 14 1.51 -0.17 -6.29
CA GLU A 14 0.57 0.95 -6.12
C GLU A 14 0.83 2.08 -7.13
N ARG A 15 2.08 2.31 -7.55
CA ARG A 15 2.38 3.26 -8.64
C ARG A 15 1.88 2.77 -10.00
N ILE A 16 1.96 1.47 -10.27
CA ILE A 16 1.39 0.86 -11.49
C ILE A 16 -0.13 0.98 -11.48
N VAL A 17 -0.78 0.74 -10.34
CA VAL A 17 -2.23 0.94 -10.21
C VAL A 17 -2.60 2.40 -10.46
N HIS A 18 -1.85 3.33 -9.83
CA HIS A 18 -2.09 4.77 -9.91
C HIS A 18 -1.76 5.38 -11.28
N SER A 19 -1.00 4.70 -12.13
CA SER A 19 -0.69 5.17 -13.49
C SER A 19 -1.86 5.06 -14.47
N GLY A 20 -3.01 4.53 -14.02
CA GLY A 20 -4.25 4.45 -14.77
C GLY A 20 -4.65 3.04 -15.21
N LEU A 21 -3.83 2.02 -14.93
CA LEU A 21 -4.16 0.62 -15.22
C LEU A 21 -5.23 0.08 -14.26
N GLY A 22 -5.29 0.59 -13.03
CA GLY A 22 -6.15 -0.01 -12.01
C GLY A 22 -5.63 -1.37 -11.54
N ARG A 23 -6.25 -1.92 -10.50
CA ARG A 23 -5.66 -3.04 -9.73
C ARG A 23 -5.79 -4.40 -10.44
N GLU A 24 -6.95 -4.69 -11.03
CA GLU A 24 -7.21 -5.95 -11.74
C GLU A 24 -6.33 -6.06 -12.99
N GLN A 25 -6.33 -5.03 -13.84
CA GLN A 25 -5.49 -5.01 -15.04
C GLN A 25 -3.99 -5.05 -14.71
N ALA A 26 -3.55 -4.34 -13.67
CA ALA A 26 -2.16 -4.43 -13.22
C ALA A 26 -1.79 -5.88 -12.83
N ALA A 27 -2.70 -6.60 -12.15
CA ALA A 27 -2.48 -8.00 -11.78
C ALA A 27 -2.37 -8.89 -13.02
N GLU A 28 -3.26 -8.73 -13.99
CA GLU A 28 -3.25 -9.50 -15.25
C GLU A 28 -1.97 -9.27 -16.05
N LEU A 29 -1.52 -8.02 -16.19
CA LEU A 29 -0.30 -7.69 -16.94
C LEU A 29 0.96 -8.25 -16.27
N ILE A 30 1.03 -8.21 -14.95
CA ILE A 30 2.13 -8.84 -14.19
C ILE A 30 2.06 -10.37 -14.37
N GLU A 31 0.88 -10.96 -14.21
CA GLU A 31 0.63 -12.41 -14.36
C GLU A 31 0.92 -12.93 -15.77
N SER A 32 0.70 -12.13 -16.81
CA SER A 32 1.06 -12.47 -18.18
C SER A 32 2.53 -12.16 -18.51
N GLY A 33 3.23 -11.42 -17.65
CA GLY A 33 4.60 -10.94 -17.91
C GLY A 33 4.68 -9.86 -18.99
N ASN A 34 3.59 -9.12 -19.23
CA ASN A 34 3.55 -8.06 -20.25
C ASN A 34 4.11 -6.74 -19.68
N ILE A 35 5.42 -6.74 -19.40
CA ILE A 35 6.11 -5.62 -18.78
C ILE A 35 6.11 -4.37 -19.67
N SER A 36 6.15 -4.54 -21.00
CA SER A 36 6.10 -3.43 -21.95
C SER A 36 4.80 -2.63 -21.85
N ALA A 37 3.65 -3.30 -21.66
CA ALA A 37 2.39 -2.60 -21.43
C ALA A 37 2.38 -1.82 -20.11
N ILE A 38 2.95 -2.40 -19.05
CA ILE A 38 3.11 -1.73 -17.75
C ILE A 38 3.99 -0.48 -17.92
N GLN A 39 5.13 -0.59 -18.60
CA GLN A 39 6.04 0.53 -18.84
C GLN A 39 5.44 1.60 -19.77
N GLY A 40 4.49 1.24 -20.63
CA GLY A 40 3.71 2.21 -21.41
C GLY A 40 2.89 3.16 -20.55
N SER A 41 2.43 2.71 -19.37
CA SER A 41 1.65 3.52 -18.42
C SER A 41 2.53 4.10 -17.30
N TYR A 42 3.47 3.31 -16.77
CA TYR A 42 4.44 3.71 -15.75
C TYR A 42 5.87 3.39 -16.22
N PRO A 43 6.54 4.31 -16.95
CA PRO A 43 7.87 4.07 -17.55
C PRO A 43 8.98 3.74 -16.54
N LYS A 44 8.78 4.12 -15.27
CA LYS A 44 9.72 3.83 -14.17
C LYS A 44 9.45 2.46 -13.53
N ALA A 45 8.65 1.61 -14.16
CA ALA A 45 8.44 0.26 -13.67
C ALA A 45 9.75 -0.53 -13.69
N ASP A 46 10.10 -1.16 -12.57
CA ASP A 46 11.25 -2.05 -12.41
C ASP A 46 10.93 -3.42 -13.05
N PRO A 47 11.49 -3.72 -14.23
CA PRO A 47 11.17 -4.97 -14.94
C PRO A 47 11.72 -6.20 -14.22
N GLU A 48 12.87 -6.07 -13.54
CA GLU A 48 13.51 -7.18 -12.83
C GLU A 48 12.66 -7.60 -11.63
N MET A 49 12.23 -6.63 -10.81
CA MET A 49 11.33 -6.90 -9.68
C MET A 49 10.00 -7.52 -10.14
N LEU A 50 9.40 -6.99 -11.21
CA LEU A 50 8.14 -7.51 -11.72
C LEU A 50 8.26 -8.94 -12.23
N GLN A 51 9.40 -9.31 -12.81
CA GLN A 51 9.66 -10.66 -13.30
C GLN A 51 9.98 -11.62 -12.15
N GLU A 52 10.89 -11.26 -11.25
CA GLU A 52 11.32 -12.11 -10.13
C GLU A 52 10.19 -12.35 -9.12
N GLN A 53 9.41 -11.32 -8.83
CA GLN A 53 8.34 -11.36 -7.82
C GLN A 53 6.95 -11.55 -8.41
N LYS A 54 6.85 -11.90 -9.70
CA LYS A 54 5.62 -12.00 -10.48
C LYS A 54 4.44 -12.61 -9.74
N SER A 55 4.59 -13.85 -9.25
CA SER A 55 3.52 -14.57 -8.54
C SER A 55 3.11 -13.85 -7.26
N LYS A 56 4.10 -13.37 -6.50
CA LYS A 56 3.89 -12.66 -5.23
C LYS A 56 3.17 -11.33 -5.43
N LEU A 57 3.56 -10.54 -6.43
CA LEU A 57 2.94 -9.24 -6.74
C LEU A 57 1.53 -9.40 -7.32
N THR A 58 1.32 -10.44 -8.14
CA THR A 58 -0.02 -10.79 -8.65
C THR A 58 -0.96 -11.12 -7.50
N ALA A 59 -0.54 -11.99 -6.57
CA ALA A 59 -1.32 -12.33 -5.39
C ALA A 59 -1.59 -11.10 -4.51
N ALA A 60 -0.59 -10.24 -4.29
CA ALA A 60 -0.76 -9.00 -3.55
C ALA A 60 -1.83 -8.08 -4.17
N LEU A 61 -1.88 -7.97 -5.50
CA LEU A 61 -2.89 -7.19 -6.20
C LEU A 61 -4.30 -7.81 -6.10
N LYS A 62 -4.43 -9.13 -6.26
CA LYS A 62 -5.74 -9.82 -6.22
C LYS A 62 -6.31 -9.98 -4.82
N ASP A 63 -5.48 -10.41 -3.87
CA ASP A 63 -5.93 -10.88 -2.55
C ASP A 63 -5.61 -9.88 -1.41
N GLY A 64 -4.88 -8.81 -1.72
CA GLY A 64 -4.36 -7.86 -0.74
C GLY A 64 -3.03 -8.31 -0.12
N TYR A 65 -2.41 -7.41 0.64
CA TYR A 65 -1.07 -7.61 1.18
C TYR A 65 -0.86 -6.95 2.54
N ASN A 66 0.07 -7.51 3.31
CA ASN A 66 0.71 -6.86 4.45
C ASN A 66 2.14 -6.44 4.09
N ILE A 67 2.69 -5.46 4.80
CA ILE A 67 4.04 -4.97 4.58
C ILE A 67 4.94 -5.44 5.72
N SER A 68 6.07 -6.05 5.38
CA SER A 68 6.96 -6.65 6.38
C SER A 68 7.58 -5.63 7.33
N PHE A 69 8.02 -4.47 6.85
CA PHE A 69 8.65 -3.41 7.66
C PHE A 69 8.30 -2.02 7.11
N PRO A 70 7.06 -1.55 7.28
CA PRO A 70 6.68 -0.22 6.83
C PRO A 70 7.32 0.83 7.75
N THR A 71 7.98 1.82 7.14
CA THR A 71 8.47 3.00 7.87
C THR A 71 7.36 4.04 8.01
N PHE A 72 7.56 5.06 8.85
CA PHE A 72 6.57 6.13 9.01
C PHE A 72 6.29 6.88 7.68
N ASN A 73 7.35 7.27 6.97
CA ASN A 73 7.22 7.84 5.63
C ASN A 73 6.66 6.83 4.62
N GLY A 74 6.96 5.53 4.84
CA GLY A 74 6.30 4.38 4.22
C GLY A 74 4.79 4.52 4.19
N ILE A 75 4.21 4.62 5.38
CA ILE A 75 2.77 4.72 5.62
C ILE A 75 2.20 5.97 4.95
N ARG A 76 2.77 7.15 5.22
CA ARG A 76 2.30 8.42 4.63
C ARG A 76 2.21 8.35 3.10
N ASN A 77 3.26 7.85 2.46
CA ASN A 77 3.27 7.70 1.00
C ASN A 77 2.23 6.68 0.50
N LEU A 78 1.99 5.60 1.24
CA LEU A 78 0.99 4.59 0.86
C LEU A 78 -0.44 5.09 1.07
N LEU A 79 -0.68 5.91 2.09
CA LEU A 79 -1.96 6.60 2.30
C LEU A 79 -2.29 7.45 1.07
N GLN A 80 -1.32 8.20 0.56
CA GLN A 80 -1.49 8.98 -0.65
C GLN A 80 -1.65 8.10 -1.91
N LEU A 81 -0.74 7.16 -2.15
CA LEU A 81 -0.73 6.38 -3.41
C LEU A 81 -1.98 5.51 -3.58
N ARG A 82 -2.42 4.85 -2.50
CA ARG A 82 -3.49 3.86 -2.56
C ARG A 82 -4.88 4.44 -2.29
N PHE A 83 -4.96 5.47 -1.44
CA PHE A 83 -6.24 6.03 -0.98
C PHE A 83 -6.43 7.50 -1.34
N GLY A 84 -5.40 8.17 -1.90
CA GLY A 84 -5.45 9.60 -2.21
C GLY A 84 -5.49 10.49 -0.97
N LEU A 85 -5.11 9.98 0.20
CA LEU A 85 -5.17 10.70 1.47
C LEU A 85 -3.86 11.47 1.70
N GLU A 86 -3.98 12.77 1.94
CA GLU A 86 -2.86 13.69 2.07
C GLU A 86 -2.79 14.29 3.48
N GLU A 87 -1.57 14.50 3.97
CA GLU A 87 -1.37 15.21 5.23
C GLU A 87 -1.77 16.69 5.12
N ASP A 88 -2.22 17.25 6.23
CA ASP A 88 -2.79 18.60 6.35
C ASP A 88 -4.11 18.83 5.59
N LYS A 89 -4.61 17.80 4.90
CA LYS A 89 -5.90 17.79 4.20
C LYS A 89 -6.84 16.74 4.76
N ASP A 90 -6.38 15.49 4.83
CA ASP A 90 -7.17 14.33 5.22
C ASP A 90 -6.79 13.77 6.60
N TYR A 91 -5.57 14.07 7.06
CA TYR A 91 -5.05 13.69 8.37
C TYR A 91 -3.92 14.65 8.81
N THR A 92 -3.52 14.59 10.07
CA THR A 92 -2.34 15.30 10.59
C THR A 92 -1.31 14.32 11.16
N THR A 93 -0.08 14.77 11.39
CA THR A 93 0.93 13.95 12.06
C THR A 93 1.59 14.65 13.24
N ASP A 94 1.87 13.87 14.30
CA ASP A 94 2.77 14.24 15.39
C ASP A 94 3.53 13.00 15.86
N ASP A 95 4.76 13.15 16.36
CA ASP A 95 5.60 12.07 16.93
C ASP A 95 5.44 10.66 16.30
N LYS A 96 5.58 10.59 14.96
CA LYS A 96 5.39 9.34 14.19
C LYS A 96 4.03 8.68 14.40
N THR A 97 2.99 9.48 14.51
CA THR A 97 1.60 9.05 14.57
C THR A 97 0.81 9.78 13.50
N VAL A 98 -0.06 9.05 12.81
CA VAL A 98 -1.10 9.62 11.94
C VAL A 98 -2.35 9.80 12.77
N HIS A 99 -2.96 10.99 12.73
CA HIS A 99 -4.17 11.34 13.47
C HIS A 99 -5.28 11.83 12.56
N GLY A 100 -6.52 11.62 12.99
CA GLY A 100 -7.69 12.25 12.38
C GLY A 100 -8.10 11.69 11.02
N LEU A 101 -7.56 10.54 10.63
CA LEU A 101 -7.81 9.95 9.32
C LEU A 101 -9.26 9.45 9.27
N LYS A 102 -10.06 10.02 8.36
CA LYS A 102 -11.44 9.58 8.11
C LYS A 102 -11.44 8.42 7.12
N ALA A 103 -11.99 7.28 7.53
CA ALA A 103 -12.02 6.08 6.71
C ALA A 103 -13.20 5.19 7.11
N ASP A 104 -13.84 4.59 6.09
CA ASP A 104 -14.88 3.59 6.26
C ASP A 104 -14.31 2.25 6.78
N ASP A 105 -15.20 1.30 7.05
CA ASP A 105 -14.83 -0.02 7.59
C ASP A 105 -13.96 -0.81 6.63
N THR A 106 -14.17 -0.66 5.32
CA THR A 106 -13.37 -1.31 4.29
C THR A 106 -11.93 -0.78 4.31
N THR A 107 -11.76 0.54 4.36
CA THR A 107 -10.45 1.17 4.43
C THR A 107 -9.74 0.84 5.74
N LEU A 108 -10.45 0.84 6.87
CA LEU A 108 -9.91 0.39 8.16
C LEU A 108 -9.37 -1.05 8.09
N ALA A 109 -10.14 -1.99 7.52
CA ALA A 109 -9.73 -3.39 7.39
C ALA A 109 -8.47 -3.55 6.51
N ILE A 110 -8.38 -2.77 5.43
CA ILE A 110 -7.20 -2.75 4.56
C ILE A 110 -5.99 -2.18 5.29
N LEU A 111 -6.13 -1.04 5.97
CA LEU A 111 -5.02 -0.40 6.70
C LEU A 111 -4.46 -1.32 7.79
N ARG A 112 -5.33 -2.00 8.56
CA ARG A 112 -4.93 -3.01 9.54
C ARG A 112 -4.11 -4.11 8.89
N THR A 113 -4.63 -4.68 7.80
CA THR A 113 -3.94 -5.73 7.05
C THR A 113 -2.57 -5.26 6.54
N MET A 114 -2.47 -4.02 6.06
CA MET A 114 -1.23 -3.48 5.49
C MET A 114 -0.13 -3.26 6.52
N PHE A 115 -0.47 -2.76 7.72
CA PHE A 115 0.50 -2.15 8.63
C PHE A 115 0.67 -2.86 9.98
N GLU A 116 -0.32 -3.62 10.43
CA GLU A 116 -0.19 -4.42 11.65
C GLU A 116 0.71 -5.65 11.39
N PRO A 117 1.47 -6.12 12.40
CA PRO A 117 1.46 -5.71 13.80
C PRO A 117 2.47 -4.61 14.16
N ILE A 118 3.20 -4.05 13.19
CA ILE A 118 4.26 -3.06 13.50
C ILE A 118 3.66 -1.70 13.84
N TRP A 119 2.54 -1.36 13.18
CA TRP A 119 1.81 -0.13 13.42
C TRP A 119 0.38 -0.48 13.79
N LYS A 120 -0.05 0.02 14.95
CA LYS A 120 -1.40 -0.19 15.44
C LYS A 120 -2.36 0.72 14.68
N VAL A 121 -3.44 0.15 14.14
CA VAL A 121 -4.49 0.94 13.47
C VAL A 121 -5.77 0.88 14.30
N GLU A 122 -6.05 1.99 14.97
CA GLU A 122 -7.19 2.10 15.89
C GLU A 122 -8.22 3.08 15.37
N ARG A 123 -9.49 2.78 15.63
CA ARG A 123 -10.58 3.74 15.46
C ARG A 123 -10.94 4.28 16.83
N SER A 124 -10.91 5.61 16.98
CA SER A 124 -11.48 6.32 18.11
C SER A 124 -12.58 7.22 17.59
N SER A 125 -13.83 6.95 18.00
CA SER A 125 -15.01 7.60 17.42
C SER A 125 -15.06 7.41 15.89
N GLU A 126 -15.12 8.48 15.11
CA GLU A 126 -15.19 8.48 13.64
C GLU A 126 -13.83 8.60 12.94
N GLN A 127 -12.73 8.57 13.69
CA GLN A 127 -11.39 8.84 13.16
C GLN A 127 -10.43 7.70 13.47
N LEU A 128 -9.50 7.46 12.56
CA LEU A 128 -8.44 6.49 12.70
C LEU A 128 -7.14 7.15 13.15
N SER A 129 -6.36 6.40 13.93
CA SER A 129 -4.96 6.70 14.21
C SER A 129 -4.07 5.53 13.79
N ILE A 130 -2.86 5.85 13.32
CA ILE A 130 -1.83 4.85 12.99
C ILE A 130 -0.58 5.19 13.80
N THR A 131 -0.23 4.35 14.77
CA THR A 131 0.86 4.60 15.72
C THR A 131 1.87 3.47 15.70
N HIS A 132 3.15 3.79 15.76
CA HIS A 132 4.20 2.78 15.82
C HIS A 132 4.10 1.99 17.13
N ILE A 133 4.10 0.65 17.05
CA ILE A 133 4.20 -0.19 18.22
C ILE A 133 5.69 -0.28 18.59
N SER A 134 6.12 0.61 19.48
CA SER A 134 7.41 0.43 20.16
C SER A 134 7.33 -0.86 20.98
N LYS A 135 8.26 -1.80 20.76
CA LYS A 135 8.45 -2.90 21.72
C LYS A 135 8.78 -2.25 23.07
N LEU A 136 7.88 -2.44 24.04
CA LEU A 136 8.12 -2.16 25.45
C LEU A 136 9.36 -2.91 25.95
#